data_AF-A0A091CCL2-F1
#
_entry.id   AF-A0A091CCL2-F1
#
_cell.length_a   1.000
_cell.length_b   1.000
_cell.length_c   1.000
_cell.angle_alpha   90.00
_cell.angle_beta   90.00
_cell.angle_gamma   90.00
#
_symmetry.space_group_name_H-M   'P 1'
#
loop_
_entity.id
_entity.type
_entity.pdbx_description
1 polymer ?
#
loop_
_entity_poly.entity_id
_entity_poly.type
_entity_poly.pdbx_seq_one_letter_code
_entity_poly.pdbx_strand_id
1 'polypeptide(L)'
;MDFSSLKRQLNDEWLVMVKPHLHDKELYQKVKDIDGIISDFKEMDLAQILPSVDCLITDYSSIPFEYSLANPNGKMVFFCYDYEEYKKEVGIEEGFQYWAPGKIVKKQNELVSAIQAPSEEGFETFNQMWNEYAHGSAREQLLKWVKNVYDN
;
A
#
# COMPACT_ATOMS: atom_id res chain seq x y z
N MET A 1 5.01 15.43 4.54
CA MET A 1 4.36 15.59 3.23
C MET A 1 3.41 16.77 3.28
N ASP A 2 3.29 17.56 2.21
CA ASP A 2 2.27 18.61 2.07
C ASP A 2 1.15 18.09 1.17
N PHE A 3 0.06 17.63 1.80
CA PHE A 3 -1.09 17.02 1.15
C PHE A 3 -1.87 18.01 0.27
N SER A 4 -1.98 19.27 0.68
CA SER A 4 -2.62 20.32 -0.11
C SER A 4 -1.83 20.59 -1.40
N SER A 5 -0.50 20.60 -1.31
CA SER A 5 0.37 20.70 -2.48
C SER A 5 0.30 19.46 -3.36
N LEU A 6 0.28 18.26 -2.77
CA LEU A 6 0.13 17.00 -3.49
C LEU A 6 -1.16 16.98 -4.32
N LYS A 7 -2.30 17.30 -3.70
CA LYS A 7 -3.60 17.38 -4.39
C LYS A 7 -3.58 18.35 -5.56
N ARG A 8 -2.98 19.54 -5.39
CA ARG A 8 -2.86 20.52 -6.49
C ARG A 8 -1.99 19.99 -7.64
N GLN A 9 -0.90 19.29 -7.33
CA GLN A 9 0.03 18.75 -8.34
C GLN A 9 -0.56 17.57 -9.11
N LEU A 10 -1.38 16.75 -8.45
CA LEU A 10 -2.10 15.65 -9.07
C LEU A 10 -3.37 16.09 -9.82
N ASN A 11 -3.81 17.34 -9.66
CA ASN A 11 -4.94 17.94 -10.36
C ASN A 11 -6.26 17.14 -10.19
N ASP A 12 -7.28 17.39 -11.02
CA ASP A 12 -8.60 16.73 -10.91
C ASP A 12 -8.65 15.36 -11.62
N GLU A 13 -7.56 14.92 -12.24
CA GLU A 13 -7.39 13.57 -12.82
C GLU A 13 -7.28 12.48 -11.75
N TRP A 14 -6.86 12.85 -10.53
CA TRP A 14 -6.67 11.92 -9.43
C TRP A 14 -7.57 12.25 -8.24
N LEU A 15 -8.23 11.22 -7.72
CA LEU A 15 -8.87 11.27 -6.41
C LEU A 15 -7.86 10.80 -5.36
N VAL A 16 -7.56 11.65 -4.38
CA VAL A 16 -6.59 11.33 -3.33
C VAL A 16 -7.30 10.76 -2.11
N MET A 17 -6.95 9.53 -1.75
CA MET A 17 -7.41 8.83 -0.56
C MET A 17 -6.25 8.69 0.42
N VAL A 18 -6.42 9.16 1.65
CA VAL A 18 -5.41 9.00 2.72
C VAL A 18 -6.04 8.18 3.83
N LYS A 19 -5.52 6.97 4.09
CA LYS A 19 -5.98 6.09 5.16
C LYS A 19 -4.96 6.05 6.30
N PRO A 20 -5.13 6.87 7.36
CA PRO A 20 -4.26 6.80 8.53
C PRO A 20 -4.44 5.48 9.27
N HIS A 21 -3.38 5.00 9.92
CA HIS A 21 -3.52 3.92 10.89
C HIS A 21 -4.40 4.38 12.06
N LEU A 22 -5.16 3.49 12.71
CA LEU A 22 -6.07 3.85 13.81
C LEU A 22 -5.38 4.60 14.97
N HIS A 23 -4.09 4.35 15.15
CA HIS A 23 -3.26 4.96 16.19
C HIS A 23 -2.64 6.30 15.74
N ASP A 24 -2.61 6.58 14.43
CA ASP A 24 -2.07 7.82 13.87
C ASP A 24 -3.15 8.90 13.75
N LYS A 25 -3.54 9.41 14.93
CA LYS A 25 -4.48 10.51 15.04
C LYS A 25 -3.93 11.80 14.43
N GLU A 26 -2.61 11.98 14.44
CA GLU A 26 -1.97 13.19 13.95
C GLU A 26 -2.14 13.32 12.43
N LEU A 27 -1.87 12.24 11.68
CA LEU A 27 -2.08 12.23 10.25
C LEU A 27 -3.56 12.45 9.90
N TYR A 28 -4.48 11.81 10.61
CA TYR A 28 -5.91 12.05 10.41
C TYR A 28 -6.29 13.52 10.57
N GLN A 29 -5.84 14.19 11.65
CA GLN A 29 -6.10 15.60 11.86
C GLN A 29 -5.49 16.49 10.77
N LYS A 30 -4.34 16.11 10.21
CA LYS A 30 -3.67 16.85 9.13
C LYS A 30 -4.43 16.80 7.81
N VAL A 31 -5.21 15.75 7.54
CA VAL A 31 -5.83 15.54 6.22
C VAL A 31 -7.35 15.68 6.19
N LYS A 32 -8.03 15.54 7.33
CA LYS A 32 -9.51 15.51 7.41
C LYS A 32 -10.22 16.75 6.85
N ASP A 33 -9.56 17.92 6.90
CA ASP A 33 -10.14 19.20 6.50
C ASP A 33 -9.61 19.69 5.14
N ILE A 34 -8.82 18.87 4.43
CA ILE A 34 -8.28 19.22 3.11
C ILE A 34 -9.32 18.90 2.03
N ASP A 35 -9.81 19.93 1.36
CA ASP A 35 -10.78 19.78 0.27
C ASP A 35 -10.24 18.91 -0.87
N GLY A 36 -11.08 17.99 -1.33
CA GLY A 36 -10.74 17.00 -2.36
C GLY A 36 -9.89 15.82 -1.89
N ILE A 37 -9.59 15.68 -0.59
CA ILE A 37 -8.99 14.48 -0.02
C ILE A 37 -10.05 13.66 0.74
N ILE A 38 -10.12 12.37 0.44
CA ILE A 38 -10.94 11.42 1.20
C ILE A 38 -10.08 10.81 2.30
N SER A 39 -10.49 11.00 3.55
CA SER A 39 -9.80 10.43 4.73
C SER A 39 -10.73 9.73 5.72
N ASP A 40 -12.04 9.89 5.54
CA ASP A 40 -13.06 9.10 6.23
C ASP A 40 -13.61 8.04 5.27
N PHE A 41 -13.38 6.78 5.60
CA PHE A 41 -13.78 5.62 4.79
C PHE A 41 -15.06 4.95 5.31
N LYS A 42 -15.79 5.55 6.26
CA LYS A 42 -17.09 5.04 6.76
C LYS A 42 -17.09 3.55 7.10
N GLU A 43 -16.08 3.10 7.83
CA GLU A 43 -15.89 1.68 8.22
C GLU A 43 -15.67 0.69 7.08
N MET A 44 -15.33 1.15 5.86
CA MET A 44 -14.90 0.25 4.80
C MET A 44 -13.57 -0.42 5.12
N ASP A 45 -13.54 -1.73 4.92
CA ASP A 45 -12.33 -2.54 5.04
C ASP A 45 -11.41 -2.36 3.84
N LEU A 46 -10.11 -2.57 4.05
CA LEU A 46 -9.09 -2.48 3.00
C LEU A 46 -9.42 -3.38 1.81
N ALA A 47 -9.86 -4.62 2.06
CA ALA A 47 -10.25 -5.55 1.00
C ALA A 47 -11.36 -5.02 0.08
N GLN A 48 -12.20 -4.10 0.56
CA GLN A 48 -13.25 -3.46 -0.24
C GLN A 48 -12.72 -2.25 -1.04
N ILE A 49 -11.65 -1.62 -0.57
CA ILE A 49 -11.09 -0.39 -1.14
C ILE A 49 -10.04 -0.72 -2.19
N LEU A 50 -9.11 -1.62 -1.88
CA LEU A 50 -7.91 -1.90 -2.68
C LEU A 50 -8.20 -2.22 -4.16
N PRO A 51 -9.25 -2.98 -4.53
CA PRO A 51 -9.56 -3.24 -5.94
C PRO A 51 -9.90 -2.00 -6.78
N SER A 52 -10.28 -0.89 -6.12
CA SER A 52 -10.65 0.37 -6.77
C SER A 52 -9.52 1.41 -6.73
N VAL A 53 -8.32 1.05 -6.24
CA VAL A 53 -7.19 1.96 -6.11
C VAL A 53 -6.24 1.75 -7.28
N ASP A 54 -6.14 2.70 -8.20
CA ASP A 54 -5.24 2.60 -9.37
C ASP A 54 -3.76 2.74 -9.01
N CYS A 55 -3.45 3.51 -7.96
CA CYS A 55 -2.09 3.71 -7.48
C CYS A 55 -2.04 3.73 -5.95
N LEU A 56 -1.34 2.75 -5.37
CA LEU A 56 -1.03 2.69 -3.95
C LEU A 56 0.24 3.49 -3.64
N ILE A 57 0.17 4.36 -2.63
CA ILE A 57 1.33 5.03 -2.05
C ILE A 57 1.51 4.49 -0.63
N THR A 58 2.69 3.99 -0.33
CA THR A 58 3.02 3.42 0.99
C THR A 58 4.49 3.64 1.30
N ASP A 59 4.91 3.40 2.53
CA ASP A 59 6.29 3.49 2.99
C ASP A 59 6.84 2.11 3.35
N TYR A 60 6.58 1.63 4.57
CA TYR A 60 7.08 0.40 5.17
C TYR A 60 5.94 -0.51 5.67
N SER A 61 4.71 -0.26 5.23
CA SER A 61 3.55 -1.07 5.59
C SER A 61 3.52 -2.42 4.83
N SER A 62 2.75 -3.38 5.36
CA SER A 62 2.49 -4.67 4.71
C SER A 62 1.44 -4.60 3.60
N ILE A 63 0.82 -3.43 3.36
CA ILE A 63 -0.26 -3.30 2.38
C ILE A 63 0.12 -3.65 0.93
N PRO A 64 1.40 -3.57 0.48
CA PRO A 64 1.78 -4.05 -0.85
C PRO A 64 1.36 -5.50 -1.13
N PHE A 65 1.48 -6.39 -0.13
CA PHE A 65 1.20 -7.81 -0.30
C PHE A 65 -0.29 -8.07 -0.60
N GLU A 66 -1.19 -7.34 0.04
CA GLU A 66 -2.63 -7.45 -0.19
C GLU A 66 -3.05 -6.70 -1.46
N TYR A 67 -2.50 -5.51 -1.69
CA TYR A 67 -2.82 -4.70 -2.86
C TYR A 67 -2.44 -5.39 -4.16
N SER A 68 -1.29 -6.06 -4.21
CA SER A 68 -0.85 -6.76 -5.43
C SER A 68 -1.74 -7.93 -5.84
N LEU A 69 -2.50 -8.49 -4.91
CA LEU A 69 -3.49 -9.52 -5.16
C LEU A 69 -4.86 -8.91 -5.51
N ALA A 70 -5.24 -7.83 -4.83
CA ALA A 70 -6.52 -7.15 -5.01
C ALA A 70 -6.60 -6.34 -6.31
N ASN A 71 -5.48 -5.77 -6.76
CA ASN A 71 -5.37 -5.05 -8.02
C ASN A 71 -4.07 -5.41 -8.76
N PRO A 72 -4.01 -6.55 -9.48
CA PRO A 72 -2.79 -7.07 -10.10
C PRO A 72 -2.23 -6.18 -11.22
N ASN A 73 -3.04 -5.27 -11.76
CA ASN A 73 -2.64 -4.29 -12.79
C ASN A 73 -2.45 -2.88 -12.19
N GLY A 74 -2.52 -2.76 -10.87
CA GLY A 74 -2.35 -1.50 -10.17
C GLY A 74 -0.92 -0.98 -10.22
N LYS A 75 -0.71 0.18 -9.60
CA LYS A 75 0.61 0.80 -9.49
C LYS A 75 0.99 0.95 -8.01
N MET A 76 2.26 0.78 -7.68
CA MET A 76 2.76 1.13 -6.34
C MET A 76 3.89 2.16 -6.43
N VAL A 77 3.92 3.08 -5.47
CA VAL A 77 5.01 4.00 -5.24
C VAL A 77 5.35 4.01 -3.75
N PHE A 78 6.64 3.83 -3.45
CA PHE A 78 7.15 3.74 -2.09
C PHE A 78 7.72 5.10 -1.67
N PHE A 79 7.04 5.82 -0.77
CA PHE A 79 7.44 7.14 -0.28
C PHE A 79 8.26 7.04 1.01
N CYS A 80 9.51 6.61 0.86
CA CYS A 80 10.45 6.32 1.95
C CYS A 80 11.30 7.55 2.33
N TYR A 81 10.66 8.60 2.85
CA TYR A 81 11.31 9.90 3.13
C TYR A 81 12.39 9.83 4.25
N ASP A 82 12.26 8.88 5.17
CA ASP A 82 13.10 8.67 6.36
C ASP A 82 13.83 7.31 6.35
N TYR A 83 14.07 6.74 5.17
CA TYR A 83 14.64 5.40 4.98
C TYR A 83 15.85 5.05 5.86
N GLU A 84 16.82 5.94 5.98
CA GLU A 84 18.03 5.67 6.79
C GLU A 84 17.73 5.58 8.30
N GLU A 85 16.80 6.40 8.77
CA GLU A 85 16.36 6.44 10.17
C GLU A 85 15.50 5.22 10.48
N TYR A 86 14.49 4.95 9.65
CA TYR A 86 13.60 3.81 9.81
C TYR A 86 14.37 2.48 9.77
N LYS A 87 15.33 2.33 8.84
CA LYS A 87 16.19 1.15 8.75
C LYS A 87 17.02 0.92 10.01
N LYS A 88 17.47 1.99 10.66
CA LYS A 88 18.29 1.92 11.86
C LYS A 88 17.47 1.62 13.12
N GLU A 89 16.28 2.19 13.23
CA GLU A 89 15.47 2.11 14.45
C GLU A 89 14.51 0.92 14.47
N VAL A 90 13.82 0.67 13.37
CA VAL A 90 12.80 -0.38 13.25
C VAL A 90 13.35 -1.59 12.51
N GLY A 91 14.13 -1.33 11.45
CA GLY A 91 14.60 -2.37 10.52
C GLY A 91 13.73 -2.44 9.28
N ILE A 92 14.34 -2.84 8.17
CA ILE A 92 13.69 -3.06 6.88
C ILE A 92 14.12 -4.42 6.38
N GLU A 93 13.17 -5.16 5.82
CA GLU A 93 13.40 -6.46 5.21
C GLU A 93 14.56 -6.42 4.20
N GLU A 94 15.36 -7.48 4.19
CA GLU A 94 16.54 -7.51 3.34
C GLU A 94 16.13 -7.41 1.87
N GLY A 95 16.88 -6.61 1.12
CA GLY A 95 16.65 -6.43 -0.30
C GLY A 95 15.36 -5.69 -0.67
N PHE A 96 14.71 -4.97 0.25
CA PHE A 96 13.52 -4.15 -0.02
C PHE A 96 13.63 -3.33 -1.32
N GLN A 97 14.77 -2.70 -1.55
CA GLN A 97 14.99 -1.87 -2.74
C GLN A 97 15.04 -2.65 -4.07
N TYR A 98 15.15 -3.98 -3.99
CA TYR A 98 15.22 -4.87 -5.15
C TYR A 98 13.90 -5.60 -5.38
N TRP A 99 13.20 -6.03 -4.34
CA TRP A 99 11.96 -6.79 -4.49
C TRP A 99 10.69 -5.93 -4.50
N ALA A 100 10.74 -4.69 -3.99
CA ALA A 100 9.57 -3.82 -3.96
C ALA A 100 9.08 -3.50 -5.38
N PRO A 101 7.81 -3.75 -5.72
CA PRO A 101 7.29 -3.55 -7.06
C PRO A 101 6.95 -2.08 -7.26
N GLY A 102 7.90 -1.28 -7.72
CA GLY A 102 7.67 0.12 -8.06
C GLY A 102 8.76 1.07 -7.58
N LYS A 103 8.54 2.37 -7.81
CA LYS A 103 9.56 3.40 -7.54
C LYS A 103 9.64 3.69 -6.05
N ILE A 104 10.85 3.63 -5.51
CA ILE A 104 11.17 4.12 -4.16
C ILE A 104 11.68 5.55 -4.27
N VAL A 105 10.97 6.48 -3.65
CA VAL A 105 11.24 7.92 -3.75
C VAL A 105 11.28 8.53 -2.36
N LYS A 106 12.07 9.60 -2.19
CA LYS A 106 12.25 10.24 -0.87
C LYS A 106 11.60 11.62 -0.80
N LYS A 107 11.30 12.23 -1.96
CA LYS A 107 10.77 13.59 -2.05
C LYS A 107 9.41 13.63 -2.73
N GLN A 108 8.58 14.59 -2.33
CA GLN A 108 7.22 14.71 -2.84
C GLN A 108 7.17 15.00 -4.35
N ASN A 109 8.13 15.75 -4.90
CA ASN A 109 8.21 15.97 -6.34
C ASN A 109 8.51 14.67 -7.10
N GLU A 110 9.40 13.82 -6.56
CA GLU A 110 9.69 12.48 -7.10
C GLU A 110 8.46 11.58 -7.02
N LEU A 111 7.69 11.67 -5.93
CA LEU A 111 6.41 10.98 -5.76
C LEU A 111 5.40 11.36 -6.84
N VAL A 112 5.19 12.66 -7.09
CA VAL A 112 4.28 13.12 -8.15
C VAL A 112 4.73 12.63 -9.53
N SER A 113 6.02 12.76 -9.84
CA SER A 113 6.58 12.25 -11.10
C SER A 113 6.41 10.74 -11.23
N ALA A 114 6.57 9.98 -10.13
CA ALA A 114 6.38 8.54 -10.12
C ALA A 114 4.91 8.14 -10.33
N ILE A 115 3.96 8.87 -9.74
CA ILE A 115 2.52 8.63 -9.95
C ILE A 115 2.15 8.87 -11.42
N GLN A 116 2.56 10.01 -11.99
CA GLN A 116 2.20 10.43 -13.36
C GLN A 116 2.92 9.65 -14.46
N ALA A 117 4.05 8.99 -14.16
CA ALA A 117 4.70 8.12 -15.12
C ALA A 117 3.77 6.96 -15.57
N PRO A 118 4.01 6.32 -16.71
CA PRO A 118 3.38 5.03 -17.01
C PRO A 118 3.64 4.00 -15.90
N SER A 119 2.74 3.02 -15.74
CA SER A 119 3.02 1.88 -14.85
C SER A 119 4.09 0.99 -15.48
N GLU A 120 5.06 0.55 -14.68
CA GLU A 120 6.13 -0.35 -15.11
C GLU A 120 5.78 -1.75 -14.59
N GLU A 121 5.31 -2.61 -15.50
CA GLU A 121 4.99 -4.05 -15.33
C GLU A 121 4.00 -4.41 -14.19
N GLY A 122 3.51 -5.66 -14.22
CA GLY A 122 2.56 -6.18 -13.23
C GLY A 122 3.24 -6.69 -11.96
N PHE A 123 2.46 -7.28 -11.05
CA PHE A 123 2.97 -7.78 -9.78
C PHE A 123 3.36 -9.27 -9.81
N GLU A 124 3.61 -9.87 -10.97
CA GLU A 124 3.83 -11.32 -11.10
C GLU A 124 5.04 -11.80 -10.29
N THR A 125 6.23 -11.21 -10.50
CA THR A 125 7.44 -11.58 -9.78
C THR A 125 7.32 -11.33 -8.28
N PHE A 126 6.69 -10.20 -7.91
CA PHE A 126 6.43 -9.87 -6.51
C PHE A 126 5.49 -10.88 -5.85
N ASN A 127 4.41 -11.27 -6.53
CA ASN A 127 3.44 -12.24 -6.04
C ASN A 127 4.02 -13.66 -5.99
N GLN A 128 4.90 -14.03 -6.92
CA GLN A 128 5.63 -15.30 -6.84
C GLN A 128 6.55 -15.36 -5.62
N MET A 129 7.20 -14.24 -5.27
CA MET A 129 8.11 -14.19 -4.13
C MET A 129 7.37 -14.13 -2.79
N TRP A 130 6.36 -13.27 -2.68
CA TRP A 130 5.75 -12.91 -1.40
C TRP A 130 4.35 -13.49 -1.18
N ASN A 131 3.65 -13.84 -2.24
CA ASN A 131 2.26 -14.32 -2.19
C ASN A 131 2.10 -15.73 -2.76
N GLU A 132 3.17 -16.53 -2.80
CA GLU A 132 3.19 -17.88 -3.40
C GLU A 132 2.02 -18.74 -2.94
N TYR A 133 1.69 -18.71 -1.64
CA TYR A 133 0.67 -19.56 -1.02
C TYR A 133 -0.72 -18.90 -0.93
N ALA A 134 -0.88 -17.68 -1.44
CA ALA A 134 -2.11 -16.90 -1.34
C ALA A 134 -3.15 -17.30 -2.41
N HIS A 135 -3.69 -18.51 -2.30
CA HIS A 135 -4.64 -19.07 -3.28
C HIS A 135 -6.13 -18.87 -2.94
N GLY A 136 -6.45 -18.02 -1.95
CA GLY A 136 -7.83 -17.79 -1.51
C GLY A 136 -8.50 -18.97 -0.78
N SER A 137 -7.74 -20.02 -0.43
CA SER A 137 -8.24 -21.24 0.22
C SER A 137 -7.72 -21.45 1.65
N ALA A 138 -7.16 -20.40 2.26
CA ALA A 138 -6.52 -20.48 3.58
C ALA A 138 -7.48 -20.98 4.66
N ARG A 139 -8.75 -20.56 4.60
CA ARG A 139 -9.80 -20.99 5.54
C ARG A 139 -10.07 -22.49 5.43
N GLU A 140 -10.23 -22.99 4.21
CA GLU A 140 -10.50 -24.40 3.94
C GLU A 140 -9.32 -25.27 4.38
N GLN A 141 -8.09 -24.82 4.10
CA GLN A 141 -6.87 -25.50 4.52
C GLN A 141 -6.77 -25.59 6.05
N LEU A 142 -7.07 -24.50 6.76
CA LEU A 142 -7.08 -24.48 8.22
C LEU A 142 -8.15 -25.42 8.78
N LEU A 143 -9.38 -25.36 8.27
CA LEU A 143 -10.47 -26.23 8.73
C LEU A 143 -10.15 -27.71 8.50
N LYS A 144 -9.51 -28.04 7.37
CA LYS A 144 -9.04 -29.40 7.07
C LYS A 144 -7.97 -29.84 8.06
N TRP A 145 -7.01 -28.96 8.38
CA TRP A 145 -5.96 -29.26 9.35
C TRP A 145 -6.52 -29.50 10.76
N VAL A 146 -7.42 -28.64 11.25
CA VAL A 146 -8.03 -28.79 12.58
C VAL A 146 -8.75 -30.13 12.70
N LYS A 147 -9.57 -30.50 11.71
CA LYS A 147 -10.25 -31.81 11.70
C LYS A 147 -9.27 -32.97 11.77
N ASN A 148 -8.19 -32.91 10.99
CA ASN A 148 -7.17 -33.96 11.01
C ASN A 148 -6.42 -34.08 12.35
N VAL A 149 -6.33 -33.00 13.13
CA VAL A 149 -5.62 -33.01 14.43
C VAL A 149 -6.53 -33.48 15.57
N TYR A 150 -7.81 -33.12 15.56
CA TYR A 150 -8.71 -33.29 16.71
C TYR A 150 -9.84 -34.31 16.51
N ASP A 151 -10.14 -34.72 15.27
CA ASP A 151 -11.16 -35.74 14.98
C ASP A 151 -10.54 -37.14 14.74
N ASN A 152 -9.24 -37.31 15.04
CA ASN A 152 -8.55 -38.60 15.10
C ASN A 152 -8.55 -39.18 16.52
#